data_AF-A0A1W6BXM9-F1
#
_entry.id   AF-A0A1W6BXM9-F1
#
_cell.length_a   1.000
_cell.length_b   1.000
_cell.length_c   1.000
_cell.angle_alpha   90.00
_cell.angle_beta   90.00
_cell.angle_gamma   90.00
#
_symmetry.space_group_name_H-M   'P 1'
#
loop_
_entity.id
_entity.type
_entity.pdbx_description
1 polymer ?
#
loop_
_entity_poly.entity_id
_entity_poly.type
_entity_poly.pdbx_seq_one_letter_code
_entity_poly.pdbx_strand_id
1 'polypeptide(L)'
;MFVLVFFLVLAFILYLNSGNFFDAQELLENATYIVGLSAVLCFTFLYIGDFEKKINLYFLALLPLYLTSLYLIKHKTKAKTLDIKANQQRYFNEVKAKDIIKYFQVRKSIKKDRVEVLVNKENKKLIKEGVIIPQFFLDLKTIKPTHIKNLKELNSSIVFKVVFEKIKEFIKAKEVKVDYEEVLKENDNKAEFFLMSLWEEHTFKFNISVANLEILAQNTKEKEFLGALDLLNLNCVKRKGAVFFYQYMEFKNRIKDYLKEDNKELNPKEEGFDENYAKENDSDKTPYTNNEKAQK
;
A
#
# COMPACT_ATOMS: atom_id res chain seq x y z
N MET A 1 20.10 46.13 -39.49
CA MET A 1 21.19 45.54 -38.68
C MET A 1 20.74 45.14 -37.27
N PHE A 2 20.20 46.07 -36.45
CA PHE A 2 19.77 45.75 -35.07
C PHE A 2 18.76 44.59 -34.95
N VAL A 3 17.78 44.51 -35.86
CA VAL A 3 16.77 43.44 -35.87
C VAL A 3 17.39 42.07 -36.18
N LEU A 4 18.36 41.99 -37.09
CA LEU A 4 19.10 40.75 -37.36
C LEU A 4 19.87 40.30 -36.12
N VAL A 5 20.61 41.22 -35.50
CA VAL A 5 21.41 40.93 -34.30
C VAL A 5 20.50 40.41 -33.18
N PHE A 6 19.31 40.99 -33.01
CA PHE A 6 18.33 40.51 -32.05
C PHE A 6 17.90 39.06 -32.31
N PHE A 7 17.52 38.70 -33.54
CA PHE A 7 17.11 37.33 -33.86
C PHE A 7 18.27 36.31 -33.79
N LEU A 8 19.49 36.72 -34.10
CA LEU A 8 20.68 35.87 -33.92
C LEU A 8 21.01 35.64 -32.45
N VAL A 9 20.93 36.67 -31.61
CA VAL A 9 21.08 36.53 -30.16
C VAL A 9 19.99 35.62 -29.60
N LEU A 10 18.76 35.75 -30.09
CA LEU A 10 17.63 34.93 -29.65
C LEU A 10 17.81 33.46 -30.07
N ALA A 11 18.27 33.20 -31.30
CA ALA A 11 18.66 31.86 -31.74
C ALA A 11 19.79 31.29 -30.87
N PHE A 12 20.82 32.08 -30.56
CA PHE A 12 21.91 31.66 -29.69
C PHE A 12 21.46 31.29 -28.27
N ILE A 13 20.53 32.05 -27.68
CA ILE A 13 19.95 31.75 -26.37
C ILE A 13 19.14 30.44 -26.41
N LEU A 14 18.40 30.18 -27.49
CA LEU A 14 17.68 28.91 -27.67
C LEU A 14 18.64 27.73 -27.82
N TYR A 15 19.76 27.91 -28.52
CA TYR A 15 20.82 26.91 -28.64
C TYR A 15 21.42 26.55 -27.28
N LEU A 16 21.83 27.54 -26.48
CA LEU A 16 22.42 27.28 -25.16
C LEU A 16 21.43 26.59 -24.22
N ASN A 17 20.15 26.90 -24.34
CA ASN A 17 19.12 26.27 -23.52
C ASN A 17 18.71 24.88 -24.03
N SER A 18 19.03 24.48 -25.27
CA SER A 18 18.65 23.15 -25.78
C SER A 18 19.31 22.01 -24.98
N GLY A 19 20.57 22.19 -24.57
CA GLY A 19 21.31 21.22 -23.77
C GLY A 19 20.74 20.98 -22.37
N ASN A 20 19.94 21.91 -21.85
CA ASN A 20 19.28 21.77 -20.54
C ASN A 20 17.97 20.96 -20.62
N PHE A 21 17.46 20.67 -21.83
CA PHE A 21 16.20 19.95 -22.04
C PHE A 21 16.44 18.67 -22.84
N PHE A 22 16.96 17.62 -22.20
CA PHE A 22 17.33 16.35 -22.83
C PHE A 22 16.22 15.75 -23.72
N ASP A 23 14.97 15.75 -23.24
CA ASP A 23 13.82 15.18 -23.97
C ASP A 23 13.35 16.02 -25.18
N ALA A 24 13.76 17.29 -25.27
CA ALA A 24 13.37 18.21 -26.34
C ALA A 24 14.56 18.83 -27.08
N GLN A 25 15.76 18.30 -26.84
CA GLN A 25 17.01 18.85 -27.35
C GLN A 25 16.98 18.95 -28.88
N GLU A 26 16.63 17.87 -29.58
CA GLU A 26 16.56 17.83 -31.04
C GLU A 26 15.52 18.82 -31.62
N LEU A 27 14.39 19.01 -30.93
CA LEU A 27 13.36 19.96 -31.33
C LEU A 27 13.82 21.41 -31.13
N LEU A 28 14.50 21.70 -30.02
CA LEU A 28 15.05 23.02 -29.70
C LEU A 28 16.22 23.39 -30.63
N GLU A 29 17.09 22.43 -30.96
CA GLU A 29 18.17 22.60 -31.93
C GLU A 29 17.60 22.90 -33.32
N ASN A 30 16.64 22.11 -33.79
CA ASN A 30 15.99 22.35 -35.08
C ASN A 30 15.25 23.70 -35.14
N ALA A 31 14.52 24.08 -34.09
CA ALA A 31 13.86 25.39 -34.02
C ALA A 31 14.89 26.53 -34.06
N THR A 32 16.02 26.36 -33.38
CA THR A 32 17.11 27.32 -33.38
C THR A 32 17.73 27.51 -34.76
N TYR A 33 18.00 26.40 -35.47
CA TYR A 33 18.52 26.47 -36.84
C TYR A 33 17.54 27.15 -37.79
N ILE A 34 16.23 26.87 -37.68
CA ILE A 34 15.21 27.50 -38.51
C ILE A 34 15.13 29.01 -38.25
N VAL A 35 15.13 29.46 -36.99
CA VAL A 35 15.08 30.89 -36.64
C VAL A 35 16.34 31.61 -37.07
N GLY A 36 17.52 31.03 -36.84
CA GLY A 36 18.80 31.62 -37.25
C GLY A 36 18.94 31.73 -38.77
N LEU A 37 18.64 30.65 -39.50
CA LEU A 37 18.80 30.59 -40.95
C LEU A 37 17.77 31.46 -41.67
N SER A 38 16.52 31.51 -41.19
CA SER A 38 15.49 32.43 -41.72
C SER A 38 15.86 33.90 -41.48
N ALA A 39 16.43 34.25 -40.33
CA ALA A 39 16.89 35.61 -40.05
C ALA A 39 18.03 36.05 -40.99
N VAL A 40 18.99 35.15 -41.28
CA VAL A 40 20.08 35.40 -42.23
C VAL A 40 19.56 35.54 -43.65
N LEU A 41 18.70 34.62 -44.11
CA LEU A 41 18.12 34.65 -45.46
C LEU A 41 17.29 35.92 -45.71
N CYS A 42 16.46 36.31 -44.73
CA CYS A 42 15.70 37.56 -44.81
C CYS A 42 16.63 38.76 -44.91
N PHE A 43 17.69 38.81 -44.12
CA PHE A 43 18.66 39.90 -44.20
C PHE A 43 19.40 39.96 -45.53
N THR A 44 19.88 38.83 -46.05
CA THR A 44 20.55 38.78 -47.35
C THR A 44 19.63 39.20 -48.49
N PHE A 45 18.38 38.73 -48.49
CA PHE A 45 17.39 39.06 -49.52
C PHE A 45 17.03 40.56 -49.50
N LEU A 46 16.91 41.15 -48.31
CA LEU A 46 16.56 42.55 -48.14
C LEU A 46 17.73 43.51 -48.41
N TYR A 47 18.96 43.09 -48.09
CA TYR A 47 20.18 43.88 -48.32
C TYR A 47 20.61 43.86 -49.80
N ILE A 48 20.44 42.74 -50.50
CA ILE A 48 20.74 42.62 -51.93
C ILE A 48 19.64 43.23 -52.80
N GLY A 49 18.37 43.16 -52.36
CA GLY A 49 17.22 43.63 -53.13
C GLY A 49 16.89 45.13 -53.00
N ASP A 50 17.69 45.92 -52.28
CA ASP A 50 17.49 47.37 -52.08
C ASP A 50 16.10 47.75 -51.49
N PHE A 51 15.56 46.86 -50.64
CA PHE A 51 14.22 46.98 -50.05
C PHE A 51 14.24 47.60 -48.64
N GLU A 52 15.09 48.60 -48.39
CA GLU A 52 15.37 49.15 -47.06
C GLU A 52 14.10 49.51 -46.25
N LYS A 53 13.08 50.05 -46.92
CA LYS A 53 11.83 50.50 -46.27
C LYS A 53 10.88 49.37 -45.87
N LYS A 54 11.06 48.14 -46.37
CA LYS A 54 10.17 46.99 -46.07
C LYS A 54 10.76 45.99 -45.09
N ILE A 55 11.99 46.21 -44.63
CA ILE A 55 12.73 45.30 -43.74
C ILE A 55 11.89 44.88 -42.52
N ASN A 56 11.28 45.85 -41.84
CA ASN A 56 10.53 45.59 -40.60
C ASN A 56 9.29 44.72 -40.81
N LEU A 57 8.65 44.77 -41.98
CA LEU A 57 7.42 44.02 -42.26
C LEU A 57 7.70 42.52 -42.42
N TYR A 58 8.81 42.16 -43.07
CA TYR A 58 9.21 40.76 -43.27
C TYR A 58 9.70 40.11 -41.98
N PHE A 59 10.42 40.85 -41.13
CA PHE A 59 10.79 40.34 -39.80
C PHE A 59 9.59 40.18 -38.87
N LEU A 60 8.54 41.01 -39.02
CA LEU A 60 7.29 40.84 -38.28
C LEU A 60 6.58 39.52 -38.62
N ALA A 61 6.74 39.02 -39.85
CA ALA A 61 6.17 37.75 -40.30
C ALA A 61 6.86 36.51 -39.71
N LEU A 62 8.06 36.66 -39.12
CA LEU A 62 8.76 35.57 -38.42
C LEU A 62 8.28 35.39 -36.97
N LEU A 63 7.63 36.40 -36.40
CA LEU A 63 7.13 36.40 -35.02
C LEU A 63 6.04 35.31 -34.78
N PRO A 64 5.07 35.10 -35.68
CA PRO A 64 4.10 34.00 -35.57
C PRO A 64 4.75 32.62 -35.60
N LEU A 65 5.74 32.40 -36.47
CA LEU A 65 6.50 31.14 -36.57
C LEU A 65 7.26 30.85 -35.28
N TYR A 66 7.88 31.89 -34.71
CA TYR A 66 8.56 31.79 -33.43
C TYR A 66 7.59 31.42 -32.30
N LEU A 67 6.44 32.10 -32.20
CA LEU A 67 5.42 31.83 -31.17
C LEU A 67 4.82 30.43 -31.31
N THR A 68 4.60 29.94 -32.54
CA THR A 68 4.11 28.56 -32.76
C THR A 68 5.14 27.53 -32.34
N SER A 69 6.44 27.77 -32.61
CA SER A 69 7.51 26.86 -32.17
C SER A 69 7.56 26.73 -30.64
N LEU A 70 7.48 27.85 -29.91
CA LEU A 70 7.41 27.86 -28.44
C LEU A 70 6.17 27.12 -27.90
N TYR A 71 5.00 27.29 -28.53
CA TYR A 71 3.78 26.59 -28.14
C TYR A 71 3.91 25.07 -28.30
N LEU A 72 4.47 24.62 -29.43
CA LEU A 72 4.69 23.20 -29.70
C LEU A 72 5.70 22.57 -28.72
N ILE A 73 6.76 23.31 -28.37
CA ILE A 73 7.73 22.90 -27.37
C ILE A 73 7.04 22.70 -26.03
N LYS A 74 6.31 23.71 -25.53
CA LYS A 74 5.60 23.66 -24.24
C LYS A 74 4.60 22.50 -24.16
N HIS A 75 3.93 22.16 -25.27
CA HIS A 75 2.98 21.06 -25.30
C HIS A 75 3.69 19.70 -25.29
N LYS A 76 4.82 19.55 -25.99
CA LYS A 76 5.56 18.29 -26.06
C LYS A 76 6.44 18.01 -24.84
N THR A 77 6.92 19.04 -24.14
CA THR A 77 7.73 18.90 -22.91
C THR A 77 6.91 18.71 -21.64
N LYS A 78 5.57 18.73 -21.73
CA LYS A 78 4.72 18.49 -20.57
C LYS A 78 4.93 17.04 -20.10
N ALA A 79 5.62 16.89 -18.97
CA ALA A 79 5.92 15.58 -18.39
C ALA A 79 4.63 14.74 -18.30
N LYS A 80 4.68 13.51 -18.81
CA LYS A 80 3.59 12.56 -18.62
C LYS A 80 3.46 12.34 -17.11
N THR A 81 2.26 12.57 -16.58
CA THR A 81 1.97 12.24 -15.19
C THR A 81 2.21 10.76 -14.98
N LEU A 82 3.23 10.42 -14.19
CA LEU A 82 3.46 9.06 -13.72
C LEU A 82 2.30 8.67 -12.82
N ASP A 83 1.35 7.93 -13.37
CA ASP A 83 0.24 7.36 -12.61
C ASP A 83 0.79 6.17 -11.84
N ILE A 84 1.32 6.42 -10.63
CA ILE A 84 1.83 5.37 -9.74
C ILE A 84 0.61 4.55 -9.27
N LYS A 85 0.31 3.48 -9.99
CA LYS A 85 -0.64 2.46 -9.54
C LYS A 85 0.05 1.54 -8.55
N ALA A 86 0.00 1.89 -7.27
CA ALA A 86 0.42 1.00 -6.20
C ALA A 86 -0.42 -0.30 -6.28
N ASN A 87 0.22 -1.44 -6.51
CA ASN A 87 -0.44 -2.73 -6.46
C ASN A 87 -0.77 -3.05 -5.01
N GLN A 88 -1.99 -2.75 -4.58
CA GLN A 88 -2.46 -3.13 -3.25
C GLN A 88 -2.61 -4.66 -3.21
N GLN A 89 -1.61 -5.36 -2.70
CA GLN A 89 -1.77 -6.77 -2.34
C GLN A 89 -2.89 -6.87 -1.29
N ARG A 90 -4.00 -7.50 -1.66
CA ARG A 90 -5.12 -7.78 -0.76
C ARG A 90 -5.06 -9.24 -0.36
N TYR A 91 -4.96 -9.50 0.94
CA TYR A 91 -5.05 -10.86 1.47
C TYR A 91 -6.45 -11.46 1.31
N PHE A 92 -7.48 -10.60 1.27
CA PHE A 92 -8.88 -10.99 1.12
C PHE A 92 -9.51 -10.22 -0.04
N ASN A 93 -9.98 -10.96 -1.05
CA ASN A 93 -10.54 -10.38 -2.27
C ASN A 93 -11.95 -9.81 -2.06
N GLU A 94 -12.64 -10.30 -1.04
CA GLU A 94 -14.01 -9.97 -0.68
C GLU A 94 -14.13 -8.57 -0.08
N VAL A 95 -13.03 -8.01 0.43
CA VAL A 95 -13.01 -6.67 1.03
C VAL A 95 -12.47 -5.66 0.01
N LYS A 96 -13.33 -4.73 -0.42
CA LYS A 96 -12.93 -3.66 -1.36
C LYS A 96 -12.32 -2.48 -0.60
N ALA A 97 -11.29 -1.85 -1.20
CA ALA A 97 -10.65 -0.68 -0.59
C ALA A 97 -11.62 0.48 -0.29
N LYS A 98 -12.64 0.68 -1.13
CA LYS A 98 -13.68 1.69 -0.88
C LYS A 98 -14.44 1.43 0.42
N ASP A 99 -14.72 0.17 0.72
CA ASP A 99 -15.45 -0.22 1.92
C ASP A 99 -14.59 -0.04 3.18
N ILE A 100 -13.28 -0.34 3.08
CA ILE A 100 -12.30 -0.03 4.14
C ILE A 100 -12.28 1.47 4.43
N ILE A 101 -12.14 2.30 3.39
CA ILE A 101 -12.08 3.75 3.54
C ILE A 101 -13.35 4.27 4.21
N LYS A 102 -14.53 3.81 3.75
CA LYS A 102 -15.83 4.20 4.32
C LYS A 102 -15.96 3.78 5.78
N TYR A 103 -15.59 2.54 6.10
CA TYR A 103 -15.69 2.00 7.47
C TYR A 103 -14.83 2.79 8.47
N PHE A 104 -13.62 3.17 8.09
CA PHE A 104 -12.71 3.92 8.94
C PHE A 104 -12.83 5.44 8.82
N GLN A 105 -13.71 5.95 7.96
CA GLN A 105 -13.87 7.40 7.74
C GLN A 105 -14.23 8.13 9.03
N VAL A 106 -15.08 7.53 9.86
CA VAL A 106 -15.52 8.11 11.15
C VAL A 106 -14.39 8.30 12.16
N ARG A 107 -13.25 7.62 11.98
CA ARG A 107 -12.08 7.73 12.85
C ARG A 107 -11.09 8.79 12.37
N LYS A 108 -11.31 9.37 11.20
CA LYS A 108 -10.43 10.35 10.57
C LYS A 108 -11.01 11.75 10.72
N SER A 109 -10.21 12.70 11.17
CA SER A 109 -10.47 14.13 11.08
C SER A 109 -9.53 14.73 10.04
N ILE A 110 -10.09 15.20 8.93
CA ILE A 110 -9.32 15.80 7.84
C ILE A 110 -9.19 17.31 8.13
N LYS A 111 -7.98 17.76 8.40
CA LYS A 111 -7.61 19.17 8.56
C LYS A 111 -6.92 19.67 7.29
N LYS A 112 -6.71 20.99 7.20
CA LYS A 112 -6.14 21.64 6.01
C LYS A 112 -4.72 21.15 5.67
N ASP A 113 -3.95 20.81 6.69
CA ASP A 113 -2.52 20.43 6.63
C ASP A 113 -2.26 18.95 6.92
N ARG A 114 -3.23 18.22 7.49
CA ARG A 114 -3.02 16.85 7.98
C ARG A 114 -4.31 16.06 8.13
N VAL A 115 -4.17 14.74 8.24
CA VAL A 115 -5.24 13.82 8.62
C VAL A 115 -4.95 13.29 10.01
N GLU A 116 -5.79 13.62 10.98
CA GLU A 116 -5.72 13.09 12.35
C GLU A 116 -6.56 11.81 12.45
N VAL A 117 -6.04 10.80 13.16
CA VAL A 117 -6.76 9.54 13.40
C VAL A 117 -6.98 9.38 14.89
N LEU A 118 -8.24 9.33 15.30
CA LEU A 118 -8.62 9.10 16.70
C LEU A 118 -8.48 7.61 17.01
N VAL A 119 -7.41 7.25 17.73
CA VAL A 119 -7.16 5.87 18.17
C VAL A 119 -7.18 5.81 19.69
N ASN A 120 -8.22 5.19 20.26
CA ASN A 120 -8.25 4.88 21.68
C ASN A 120 -7.41 3.61 21.94
N LYS A 121 -6.13 3.80 22.29
CA LYS A 121 -5.21 2.69 22.60
C LYS A 121 -5.66 1.91 23.83
N GLU A 122 -6.17 2.59 24.85
CA GLU A 122 -6.64 1.96 26.10
C GLU A 122 -7.84 1.03 25.89
N ASN A 123 -8.67 1.29 24.88
CA ASN A 123 -9.80 0.39 24.59
C ASN A 123 -9.35 -0.98 24.02
N LYS A 124 -8.11 -1.09 23.51
CA LYS A 124 -7.58 -2.35 22.96
C LYS A 124 -6.98 -3.27 24.00
N LYS A 125 -6.62 -2.74 25.18
CA LYS A 125 -5.97 -3.52 26.25
C LYS A 125 -6.98 -4.34 27.04
N LEU A 126 -6.67 -5.61 27.27
CA LEU A 126 -7.42 -6.49 28.16
C LEU A 126 -7.13 -6.17 29.64
N ILE A 127 -5.88 -5.84 29.95
CA ILE A 127 -5.41 -5.51 31.30
C ILE A 127 -5.20 -3.99 31.39
N LYS A 128 -5.79 -3.38 32.41
CA LYS A 128 -5.62 -1.96 32.74
C LYS A 128 -5.21 -1.86 34.19
N GLU A 129 -4.12 -1.14 34.46
CA GLU A 129 -3.63 -0.91 35.84
C GLU A 129 -3.47 -2.22 36.63
N GLY A 130 -2.99 -3.29 35.96
CA GLY A 130 -2.80 -4.61 36.57
C GLY A 130 -4.07 -5.46 36.72
N VAL A 131 -5.24 -4.95 36.31
CA VAL A 131 -6.53 -5.63 36.45
C VAL A 131 -7.12 -5.98 35.09
N ILE A 132 -7.65 -7.19 34.95
CA ILE A 132 -8.43 -7.59 33.76
C ILE A 132 -9.75 -6.82 33.76
N ILE A 133 -10.09 -6.20 32.63
CA ILE A 133 -11.33 -5.44 32.51
C ILE A 133 -12.57 -6.31 32.81
N PRO A 134 -13.53 -5.83 33.62
CA PRO A 134 -14.72 -6.61 34.01
C PRO A 134 -15.54 -7.14 32.83
N GLN A 135 -15.57 -6.40 31.71
CA GLN A 135 -16.29 -6.79 30.51
C GLN A 135 -15.85 -8.16 29.98
N PHE A 136 -14.57 -8.52 30.11
CA PHE A 136 -14.07 -9.82 29.68
C PHE A 136 -14.84 -10.97 30.34
N PHE A 137 -15.09 -10.89 31.65
CA PHE A 137 -15.81 -11.93 32.38
C PHE A 137 -17.30 -11.98 32.03
N LEU A 138 -17.90 -10.83 31.71
CA LEU A 138 -19.28 -10.76 31.23
C LEU A 138 -19.40 -11.41 29.84
N ASP A 139 -18.47 -11.08 28.95
CA ASP A 139 -18.43 -11.63 27.59
C ASP A 139 -18.12 -13.13 27.62
N LEU A 140 -17.23 -13.60 28.51
CA LEU A 140 -16.89 -15.01 28.68
C LEU A 140 -18.10 -15.87 29.06
N LYS A 141 -19.04 -15.33 29.84
CA LYS A 141 -20.29 -16.03 30.21
C LYS A 141 -21.33 -16.05 29.11
N THR A 142 -21.31 -15.05 28.23
CA THR A 142 -22.41 -14.79 27.27
C THR A 142 -22.08 -15.27 25.86
N ILE A 143 -20.84 -15.08 25.41
CA ILE A 143 -20.37 -15.48 24.09
C ILE A 143 -20.07 -16.97 24.10
N LYS A 144 -20.79 -17.73 23.29
CA LYS A 144 -20.59 -19.17 23.10
C LYS A 144 -20.30 -19.52 21.65
N PRO A 145 -19.46 -20.54 21.40
CA PRO A 145 -19.23 -21.07 20.06
C PRO A 145 -20.53 -21.52 19.39
N THR A 146 -20.54 -21.46 18.08
CA THR A 146 -21.67 -21.82 17.23
C THR A 146 -21.52 -23.29 16.83
N HIS A 147 -22.46 -24.12 17.26
CA HIS A 147 -22.50 -25.52 16.82
C HIS A 147 -23.08 -25.61 15.40
N ILE A 148 -22.43 -26.40 14.55
CA ILE A 148 -22.85 -26.68 13.18
C ILE A 148 -22.95 -28.18 12.97
N LYS A 149 -23.88 -28.67 12.14
CA LYS A 149 -23.99 -30.12 11.87
C LYS A 149 -23.10 -30.59 10.73
N ASN A 150 -22.75 -29.69 9.82
CA ASN A 150 -22.01 -29.98 8.60
C ASN A 150 -21.30 -28.72 8.10
N LEU A 151 -20.31 -28.90 7.23
CA LEU A 151 -19.52 -27.79 6.68
C LEU A 151 -20.34 -26.78 5.86
N LYS A 152 -21.51 -27.17 5.32
CA LYS A 152 -22.34 -26.25 4.53
C LYS A 152 -22.92 -25.12 5.38
N GLU A 153 -23.12 -25.35 6.67
CA GLU A 153 -23.64 -24.36 7.62
C GLU A 153 -22.65 -23.22 7.88
N LEU A 154 -21.36 -23.38 7.58
CA LEU A 154 -20.38 -22.28 7.62
C LEU A 154 -20.74 -21.14 6.67
N ASN A 155 -21.50 -21.41 5.60
CA ASN A 155 -21.96 -20.39 4.66
C ASN A 155 -23.00 -19.43 5.25
N SER A 156 -23.56 -19.73 6.43
CA SER A 156 -24.49 -18.83 7.13
C SER A 156 -23.84 -17.54 7.61
N SER A 157 -22.52 -17.57 7.89
CA SER A 157 -21.72 -16.39 8.19
C SER A 157 -20.76 -16.09 7.05
N ILE A 158 -20.82 -14.87 6.54
CA ILE A 158 -19.87 -14.39 5.51
C ILE A 158 -18.44 -14.47 6.06
N VAL A 159 -18.23 -14.16 7.35
CA VAL A 159 -16.92 -14.21 7.99
C VAL A 159 -16.37 -15.63 8.00
N PHE A 160 -17.16 -16.60 8.45
CA PHE A 160 -16.73 -18.01 8.48
C PHE A 160 -16.42 -18.54 7.08
N LYS A 161 -17.27 -18.23 6.10
CA LYS A 161 -17.04 -18.61 4.71
C LYS A 161 -15.71 -18.07 4.18
N VAL A 162 -15.48 -16.76 4.31
CA VAL A 162 -14.26 -16.12 3.78
C VAL A 162 -13.00 -16.66 4.45
N VAL A 163 -13.04 -16.85 5.78
CA VAL A 163 -11.92 -17.45 6.51
C VAL A 163 -11.67 -18.89 6.04
N PHE A 164 -12.72 -19.69 5.88
CA PHE A 164 -12.59 -21.08 5.47
C PHE A 164 -12.05 -21.24 4.04
N GLU A 165 -12.54 -20.44 3.09
CA GLU A 165 -11.98 -20.42 1.73
C GLU A 165 -10.49 -20.04 1.74
N LYS A 166 -10.12 -19.04 2.56
CA LYS A 166 -8.73 -18.63 2.67
C LYS A 166 -7.84 -19.73 3.26
N ILE A 167 -8.31 -20.43 4.29
CA ILE A 167 -7.57 -21.57 4.84
C ILE A 167 -7.41 -22.69 3.80
N LYS A 168 -8.45 -22.98 3.01
CA LYS A 168 -8.37 -23.95 1.91
C LYS A 168 -7.33 -23.57 0.86
N GLU A 169 -7.20 -22.28 0.53
CA GLU A 169 -6.11 -21.80 -0.35
C GLU A 169 -4.73 -22.14 0.22
N PHE A 170 -4.50 -21.96 1.53
CA PHE A 170 -3.21 -22.29 2.16
C PHE A 170 -2.94 -23.77 2.25
N ILE A 171 -3.95 -24.57 2.59
CA ILE A 171 -3.83 -26.04 2.62
C ILE A 171 -3.46 -26.55 1.23
N LYS A 172 -4.12 -26.01 0.19
CA LYS A 172 -3.80 -26.34 -1.21
C LYS A 172 -2.39 -25.91 -1.59
N ALA A 173 -1.95 -24.71 -1.19
CA ALA A 173 -0.60 -24.22 -1.45
C ALA A 173 0.48 -25.04 -0.71
N LYS A 174 0.15 -25.65 0.43
CA LYS A 174 1.01 -26.57 1.17
C LYS A 174 0.93 -28.02 0.67
N GLU A 175 0.05 -28.32 -0.28
CA GLU A 175 -0.21 -29.66 -0.82
C GLU A 175 -0.60 -30.70 0.26
N VAL A 176 -1.21 -30.24 1.36
CA VAL A 176 -1.64 -31.11 2.47
C VAL A 176 -3.05 -31.61 2.19
N LYS A 177 -3.30 -32.90 2.45
CA LYS A 177 -4.65 -33.47 2.47
C LYS A 177 -5.18 -33.38 3.89
N VAL A 178 -6.34 -32.73 4.05
CA VAL A 178 -7.02 -32.56 5.33
C VAL A 178 -8.43 -33.11 5.19
N ASP A 179 -8.85 -33.96 6.12
CA ASP A 179 -10.26 -34.36 6.25
C ASP A 179 -10.99 -33.33 7.12
N TYR A 180 -11.70 -32.42 6.47
CA TYR A 180 -12.42 -31.34 7.15
C TYR A 180 -13.56 -31.83 8.04
N GLU A 181 -14.17 -32.98 7.74
CA GLU A 181 -15.28 -33.52 8.54
C GLU A 181 -14.75 -34.16 9.83
N GLU A 182 -13.57 -34.80 9.77
CA GLU A 182 -12.88 -35.30 10.95
C GLU A 182 -12.43 -34.16 11.87
N VAL A 183 -11.76 -33.14 11.33
CA VAL A 183 -11.32 -31.97 12.10
C VAL A 183 -12.52 -31.23 12.73
N LEU A 184 -13.68 -31.19 12.05
CA LEU A 184 -14.89 -30.61 12.63
C LEU A 184 -15.38 -31.39 13.85
N LYS A 185 -15.37 -32.72 13.79
CA LYS A 185 -15.76 -33.59 14.91
C LYS A 185 -14.79 -33.48 16.09
N GLU A 186 -13.49 -33.43 15.83
CA GLU A 186 -12.46 -33.23 16.86
C GLU A 186 -12.63 -31.90 17.61
N ASN A 187 -13.20 -30.89 16.94
CA ASN A 187 -13.50 -29.59 17.53
C ASN A 187 -14.94 -29.50 18.08
N ASP A 188 -15.56 -30.64 18.40
CA ASP A 188 -16.91 -30.75 18.97
C ASP A 188 -17.98 -30.05 18.11
N ASN A 189 -17.78 -30.07 16.78
CA ASN A 189 -18.66 -29.43 15.82
C ASN A 189 -18.89 -27.91 16.07
N LYS A 190 -17.93 -27.23 16.72
CA LYS A 190 -17.96 -25.78 16.97
C LYS A 190 -17.26 -25.06 15.84
N ALA A 191 -17.98 -24.23 15.10
CA ALA A 191 -17.48 -23.54 13.91
C ALA A 191 -16.22 -22.71 14.19
N GLU A 192 -16.23 -21.91 15.26
CA GLU A 192 -15.10 -21.05 15.63
C GLU A 192 -13.87 -21.89 15.97
N PHE A 193 -14.02 -22.97 16.74
CA PHE A 193 -12.90 -23.83 17.15
C PHE A 193 -12.34 -24.63 15.97
N PHE A 194 -13.22 -25.15 15.11
CA PHE A 194 -12.83 -25.80 13.86
C PHE A 194 -11.97 -24.87 13.00
N LEU A 195 -12.45 -23.65 12.75
CA LEU A 195 -11.71 -22.68 11.93
C LEU A 195 -10.42 -22.21 12.61
N MET A 196 -10.43 -22.00 13.94
CA MET A 196 -9.23 -21.66 14.72
C MET A 196 -8.17 -22.76 14.65
N SER A 197 -8.57 -24.04 14.73
CA SER A 197 -7.66 -25.19 14.64
C SER A 197 -6.98 -25.24 13.27
N LEU A 198 -7.75 -25.15 12.19
CA LEU A 198 -7.20 -25.12 10.84
C LEU A 198 -6.34 -23.87 10.60
N TRP A 199 -6.72 -22.74 11.19
CA TRP A 199 -5.96 -21.50 11.09
C TRP A 199 -4.58 -21.61 11.75
N GLU A 200 -4.53 -22.08 13.00
CA GLU A 200 -3.28 -22.29 13.75
C GLU A 200 -2.33 -23.21 12.99
N GLU A 201 -2.83 -24.35 12.50
CA GLU A 201 -2.01 -25.36 11.85
C GLU A 201 -1.50 -24.94 10.45
N HIS A 202 -2.36 -24.27 9.68
CA HIS A 202 -2.09 -24.06 8.27
C HIS A 202 -1.69 -22.64 7.89
N THR A 203 -1.89 -21.63 8.74
CA THR A 203 -1.68 -20.22 8.34
C THR A 203 -0.51 -19.51 8.99
N PHE A 204 0.07 -20.05 10.08
CA PHE A 204 1.13 -19.40 10.86
C PHE A 204 2.28 -18.83 10.02
N LYS A 205 2.78 -19.61 9.05
CA LYS A 205 3.91 -19.21 8.18
C LYS A 205 3.60 -18.05 7.21
N PHE A 206 2.33 -17.75 6.96
CA PHE A 206 1.92 -16.74 5.97
C PHE A 206 1.72 -15.35 6.58
N ASN A 207 1.76 -15.21 7.92
CA ASN A 207 1.61 -13.95 8.66
C ASN A 207 0.51 -13.02 8.11
N ILE A 208 -0.73 -13.51 8.11
CA ILE A 208 -1.85 -12.80 7.48
C ILE A 208 -2.69 -12.08 8.51
N SER A 209 -2.84 -10.78 8.31
CA SER A 209 -3.73 -9.97 9.15
C SER A 209 -5.19 -10.14 8.76
N VAL A 210 -6.01 -10.52 9.74
CA VAL A 210 -7.48 -10.61 9.62
C VAL A 210 -8.20 -9.27 9.87
N ALA A 211 -7.46 -8.18 10.08
CA ALA A 211 -8.02 -6.89 10.48
C ALA A 211 -9.06 -6.33 9.50
N ASN A 212 -8.85 -6.53 8.19
CA ASN A 212 -9.77 -6.03 7.16
C ASN A 212 -11.09 -6.79 7.10
N LEU A 213 -11.14 -8.03 7.61
CA LEU A 213 -12.37 -8.82 7.68
C LEU A 213 -13.37 -8.27 8.70
N GLU A 214 -12.94 -7.39 9.62
CA GLU A 214 -13.83 -6.74 10.58
C GLU A 214 -14.98 -5.97 9.90
N ILE A 215 -14.79 -5.54 8.65
CA ILE A 215 -15.81 -4.84 7.86
C ILE A 215 -16.97 -5.78 7.48
N LEU A 216 -16.70 -7.09 7.40
CA LEU A 216 -17.69 -8.12 7.07
C LEU A 216 -18.44 -8.63 8.31
N ALA A 217 -17.92 -8.36 9.52
CA ALA A 217 -18.48 -8.86 10.77
C ALA A 217 -19.75 -8.09 11.17
N GLN A 218 -20.88 -8.80 11.23
CA GLN A 218 -22.20 -8.26 11.51
C GLN A 218 -22.51 -8.19 13.01
N ASN A 219 -21.92 -9.09 13.81
CA ASN A 219 -22.21 -9.21 15.24
C ASN A 219 -20.93 -9.27 16.10
N THR A 220 -21.11 -9.15 17.42
CA THR A 220 -20.00 -9.18 18.39
C THR A 220 -19.26 -10.51 18.36
N LYS A 221 -19.98 -11.63 18.14
CA LYS A 221 -19.39 -12.96 18.07
C LYS A 221 -18.38 -13.08 16.93
N GLU A 222 -18.75 -12.65 15.73
CA GLU A 222 -17.86 -12.67 14.56
C GLU A 222 -16.66 -11.75 14.75
N LYS A 223 -16.85 -10.59 15.37
CA LYS A 223 -15.74 -9.68 15.73
C LYS A 223 -14.78 -10.34 16.73
N GLU A 224 -15.31 -11.04 17.71
CA GLU A 224 -14.53 -11.77 18.69
C GLU A 224 -13.78 -12.93 18.03
N PHE A 225 -14.42 -13.69 17.15
CA PHE A 225 -13.78 -14.77 16.40
C PHE A 225 -12.61 -14.26 15.56
N LEU A 226 -12.80 -13.18 14.80
CA LEU A 226 -11.70 -12.55 14.03
C LEU A 226 -10.58 -12.06 14.93
N GLY A 227 -10.90 -11.53 16.11
CA GLY A 227 -9.89 -11.17 17.10
C GLY A 227 -9.09 -12.39 17.56
N ALA A 228 -9.76 -13.51 17.81
CA ALA A 228 -9.11 -14.72 18.29
C ALA A 228 -8.15 -15.34 17.26
N LEU A 229 -8.49 -15.27 15.96
CA LEU A 229 -7.58 -15.67 14.88
C LEU A 229 -6.30 -14.83 14.86
N ASP A 230 -6.40 -13.51 15.13
CA ASP A 230 -5.24 -12.63 15.28
C ASP A 230 -4.40 -13.04 16.50
N LEU A 231 -5.05 -13.35 17.63
CA LEU A 231 -4.35 -13.75 18.86
C LEU A 231 -3.60 -15.08 18.76
N LEU A 232 -4.08 -16.04 17.95
CA LEU A 232 -3.37 -17.31 17.74
C LEU A 232 -1.96 -17.12 17.17
N ASN A 233 -1.76 -16.07 16.37
CA ASN A 233 -0.48 -15.79 15.71
C ASN A 233 0.34 -14.71 16.44
N LEU A 234 -0.15 -14.17 17.57
CA LEU A 234 0.47 -13.04 18.25
C LEU A 234 1.00 -13.41 19.64
N ASN A 235 2.16 -12.85 19.98
CA ASN A 235 2.75 -12.93 21.32
C ASN A 235 2.09 -11.99 22.35
N CYS A 236 1.02 -11.27 21.99
CA CYS A 236 0.36 -10.34 22.91
C CYS A 236 -1.17 -10.52 22.93
N VAL A 237 -1.74 -10.53 24.13
CA VAL A 237 -3.19 -10.63 24.33
C VAL A 237 -3.84 -9.26 24.21
N LYS A 238 -4.71 -9.11 23.21
CA LYS A 238 -5.58 -7.94 23.00
C LYS A 238 -6.96 -8.23 23.60
N ARG A 239 -7.71 -7.18 23.93
CA ARG A 239 -9.10 -7.30 24.42
C ARG A 239 -9.99 -8.05 23.43
N LYS A 240 -9.96 -7.64 22.17
CA LYS A 240 -10.78 -8.22 21.10
C LYS A 240 -10.23 -9.59 20.76
N GLY A 241 -11.07 -10.61 20.86
CA GLY A 241 -10.71 -12.01 20.64
C GLY A 241 -10.28 -12.78 21.87
N ALA A 242 -10.06 -12.10 23.01
CA ALA A 242 -9.59 -12.75 24.23
C ALA A 242 -10.54 -13.85 24.72
N VAL A 243 -11.85 -13.68 24.54
CA VAL A 243 -12.87 -14.63 25.01
C VAL A 243 -12.78 -15.93 24.23
N PHE A 244 -12.86 -15.87 22.90
CA PHE A 244 -12.75 -17.08 22.09
C PHE A 244 -11.36 -17.70 22.15
N PHE A 245 -10.31 -16.88 22.23
CA PHE A 245 -8.96 -17.38 22.45
C PHE A 245 -8.86 -18.18 23.76
N TYR A 246 -9.37 -17.62 24.88
CA TYR A 246 -9.39 -18.32 26.16
C TYR A 246 -10.22 -19.61 26.08
N GLN A 247 -11.45 -19.54 25.57
CA GLN A 247 -12.33 -20.72 25.45
C GLN A 247 -11.71 -21.81 24.56
N TYR A 248 -11.00 -21.42 23.50
CA TYR A 248 -10.29 -22.35 22.62
C TYR A 248 -9.09 -23.01 23.32
N MET A 249 -8.28 -22.24 24.05
CA MET A 249 -7.17 -22.77 24.83
C MET A 249 -7.65 -23.71 25.95
N GLU A 250 -8.79 -23.39 26.58
CA GLU A 250 -9.46 -24.25 27.56
C GLU A 250 -9.90 -25.57 26.90
N PHE A 251 -10.57 -25.47 25.75
CA PHE A 251 -11.04 -26.63 24.98
C PHE A 251 -9.90 -27.57 24.55
N LYS A 252 -8.77 -27.02 24.12
CA LYS A 252 -7.55 -27.79 23.80
C LYS A 252 -6.78 -28.23 25.04
N ASN A 253 -7.27 -27.93 26.25
CA ASN A 253 -6.64 -28.24 27.54
C ASN A 253 -5.20 -27.67 27.68
N ARG A 254 -4.92 -26.55 26.97
CA ARG A 254 -3.61 -25.86 26.94
C ARG A 254 -3.45 -24.79 28.01
N ILE A 255 -4.53 -24.43 28.72
CA ILE A 255 -4.44 -23.49 29.86
C ILE A 255 -3.45 -23.99 30.92
N LYS A 256 -3.36 -25.32 31.10
CA LYS A 256 -2.43 -25.96 32.04
C LYS A 256 -0.97 -25.61 31.75
N ASP A 257 -0.62 -25.35 30.49
CA ASP A 257 0.74 -25.01 30.10
C ASP A 257 1.14 -23.61 30.62
N TYR A 258 0.16 -22.74 30.86
CA TYR A 258 0.35 -21.41 31.43
C TYR A 258 0.21 -21.37 32.97
N LEU A 259 -0.29 -22.46 33.58
CA LEU A 259 -0.45 -22.57 35.04
C LEU A 259 0.76 -23.22 35.72
N LYS A 260 1.65 -23.88 34.96
CA LYS A 260 2.89 -24.42 35.52
C LYS A 260 3.87 -23.27 35.74
N GLU A 261 4.40 -23.13 36.95
CA GLU A 261 5.50 -22.22 37.30
C GLU A 261 6.84 -22.59 36.63
N ASP A 262 6.85 -23.56 35.72
CA ASP A 262 8.00 -23.82 34.88
C ASP A 262 8.09 -22.70 33.85
N ASN A 263 9.03 -21.77 34.07
CA ASN A 263 9.54 -20.79 33.10
C ASN A 263 10.16 -21.48 31.87
N LYS A 264 9.45 -22.40 31.22
CA LYS A 264 9.77 -22.84 29.87
C LYS A 264 9.13 -21.84 28.95
N GLU A 265 9.94 -20.99 28.35
CA GLU A 265 9.54 -20.17 27.21
C GLU A 265 8.85 -21.08 26.18
N LEU A 266 7.53 -20.99 26.10
CA LEU A 266 6.67 -21.87 25.30
C LEU A 266 6.85 -21.68 23.79
N ASN A 267 7.58 -20.63 23.38
CA ASN A 267 7.88 -20.31 21.99
C ASN A 267 9.40 -20.20 21.79
N PRO A 268 9.94 -20.62 20.63
CA PRO A 268 11.31 -20.25 20.27
C PRO A 268 11.39 -18.72 20.29
N LYS A 269 12.32 -18.17 21.08
CA LYS A 269 12.71 -16.77 20.96
C LYS A 269 13.05 -16.53 19.50
N GLU A 270 12.33 -15.63 18.83
CA GLU A 270 12.94 -14.95 17.69
C GLU A 270 14.26 -14.38 18.23
N GLU A 271 15.37 -14.74 17.58
CA GLU A 271 16.67 -14.14 17.86
C GLU A 271 16.44 -12.64 17.95
N GLY A 272 16.77 -12.05 19.10
CA GLY A 272 16.35 -10.70 19.45
C GLY A 272 16.59 -9.75 18.28
N PHE A 273 15.58 -8.93 17.96
CA PHE A 273 15.64 -7.97 16.86
C PHE A 273 17.03 -7.34 16.81
N ASP A 274 17.77 -7.66 15.74
CA ASP A 274 19.13 -7.18 15.59
C ASP A 274 19.09 -5.69 15.27
N GLU A 275 19.10 -4.88 16.33
CA GLU A 275 19.16 -3.43 16.23
C GLU A 275 20.40 -2.99 15.43
N ASN A 276 21.47 -3.79 15.38
CA ASN A 276 22.65 -3.46 14.61
C ASN A 276 22.38 -3.69 13.12
N TYR A 277 21.76 -4.80 12.72
CA TYR A 277 21.31 -5.00 11.33
C TYR A 277 20.36 -3.89 10.85
N ALA A 278 19.42 -3.46 11.69
CA ALA A 278 18.49 -2.37 11.37
C ALA A 278 19.20 -1.01 11.26
N LYS A 279 20.24 -0.77 12.06
CA LYS A 279 21.07 0.46 11.99
C LYS A 279 22.03 0.46 10.79
N GLU A 280 22.53 -0.72 10.39
CA GLU A 280 23.40 -0.88 9.22
C GLU A 280 22.63 -0.77 7.90
N ASN A 281 21.38 -1.20 7.87
CA ASN A 281 20.49 -1.15 6.69
C ASN A 281 19.46 -0.01 6.76
N ASP A 282 19.69 0.98 7.61
CA ASP A 282 18.87 2.19 7.69
C ASP A 282 18.96 2.94 6.35
N SER A 283 17.84 3.04 5.64
CA SER A 283 17.76 3.64 4.31
C SER A 283 18.19 5.11 4.27
N ASP A 284 18.18 5.76 5.43
CA ASP A 284 18.58 7.16 5.59
C ASP A 284 20.11 7.32 5.66
N LYS A 285 20.86 6.24 5.90
CA LYS A 285 22.33 6.24 6.05
C LYS A 285 23.06 5.37 5.03
N THR A 286 22.35 4.55 4.25
CA THR A 286 22.96 3.74 3.20
C THR A 286 23.42 4.65 2.05
N PRO A 287 24.73 4.76 1.77
CA PRO A 287 25.20 5.52 0.62
C PRO A 287 24.74 4.80 -0.65
N TYR A 288 23.87 5.45 -1.43
CA TYR A 288 23.52 4.98 -2.76
C TYR A 288 24.76 5.09 -3.65
N THR A 289 25.48 3.99 -3.85
CA THR A 289 26.45 3.90 -4.95
C THR A 289 25.67 3.89 -6.26
N ASN A 290 25.72 5.01 -6.99
CA ASN A 290 25.30 5.09 -8.38
C ASN A 290 26.22 4.19 -9.22
N ASN A 291 25.95 2.88 -9.21
CA ASN A 291 26.56 1.95 -10.16
C ASN A 291 25.84 2.05 -11.50
N GLU A 292 26.04 3.17 -12.20
CA GLU A 292 25.92 3.21 -13.65
C GLU A 292 27.09 2.42 -14.25
N LYS A 293 26.98 1.08 -14.28
CA LYS A 293 27.73 0.15 -15.14
C LYS A 293 27.34 -1.29 -14.84
N ALA A 294 26.14 -1.67 -15.27
CA ALA A 294 25.80 -3.07 -15.48
C ALA A 294 24.72 -3.17 -16.55
N GLN A 295 25.08 -2.82 -17.78
CA GLN A 295 24.44 -3.31 -19.01
C GLN A 295 25.36 -2.95 -20.19
N LYS A 296 26.20 -3.92 -20.55
CA LYS A 296 26.62 -4.15 -21.93
C LYS A 296 26.03 -5.48 -22.35
#